data_AF-C4F8F2-F1
#
_entry.id   AF-C4F8F2-F1
#
_cell.length_a   1.000
_cell.length_b   1.000
_cell.length_c   1.000
_cell.angle_alpha   90.00
_cell.angle_beta   90.00
_cell.angle_gamma   90.00
#
_symmetry.space_group_name_H-M   'P 1'
#
loop_
_entity.id
_entity.type
_entity.pdbx_description
1 polymer ?
#
loop_
_entity_poly.entity_id
_entity_poly.type
_entity_poly.pdbx_seq_one_letter_code
_entity_poly.pdbx_strand_id
1 'polypeptide(L)'
;MEFNTCEEYVLAELESAQEAAFTLNEEVERLETENRLLRERLEAQPDPVRKTICNAGRARIFDSCTNIYKSVKDEETFVPFKDWCLECVLGFNLPKGISKTQFVEEFEPEFLEAYNERLAEESEV
;
A
#
# COMPACT_ATOMS: atom_id res chain seq x y z
N MET A 1 -17.12 13.48 -47.90
CA MET A 1 -18.53 13.92 -47.81
C MET A 1 -18.52 15.38 -48.23
N GLU A 2 -19.20 15.74 -49.32
CA GLU A 2 -19.37 17.14 -49.73
C GLU A 2 -20.69 17.64 -49.13
N PHE A 3 -20.61 18.69 -48.32
CA PHE A 3 -21.77 19.33 -47.70
C PHE A 3 -22.18 20.54 -48.53
N ASN A 4 -23.45 20.61 -48.92
CA ASN A 4 -23.96 21.68 -49.79
C ASN A 4 -24.50 22.87 -48.97
N THR A 5 -24.74 22.67 -47.67
CA THR A 5 -25.21 23.73 -46.75
C THR A 5 -24.54 23.63 -45.39
N CYS A 6 -24.55 24.75 -44.64
CA CYS A 6 -24.06 24.78 -43.26
C CYS A 6 -24.88 23.87 -42.34
N GLU A 7 -26.17 23.73 -42.61
CA GLU A 7 -27.09 22.87 -41.88
C GLU A 7 -26.74 21.39 -42.06
N GLU A 8 -26.41 20.97 -43.29
CA GLU A 8 -25.97 19.59 -43.58
C GLU A 8 -24.65 19.25 -42.87
N TYR A 9 -23.71 20.20 -42.81
CA TYR A 9 -22.46 20.02 -42.07
C TYR A 9 -22.70 19.84 -40.56
N VAL A 10 -23.52 20.71 -39.96
CA VAL A 10 -23.83 20.64 -38.52
C VAL A 10 -24.53 19.34 -38.18
N LEU A 11 -25.46 18.87 -39.03
CA LEU A 11 -26.15 17.61 -38.82
C LEU A 11 -25.18 16.42 -38.87
N ALA A 12 -24.24 16.39 -39.82
CA ALA A 12 -23.27 15.30 -39.90
C ALA A 12 -22.27 15.30 -38.73
N GLU A 13 -21.86 16.47 -38.25
CA GLU A 13 -21.02 16.58 -37.05
C GLU A 13 -21.78 16.11 -35.79
N LEU A 14 -23.07 16.43 -35.68
CA LEU A 14 -23.92 15.95 -34.58
C LEU A 14 -24.12 14.43 -34.63
N GLU A 15 -24.35 13.85 -35.81
CA GLU A 15 -24.47 12.40 -36.00
C GLU A 15 -23.16 11.68 -35.63
N SER A 16 -22.02 12.19 -36.11
CA SER A 16 -20.70 11.68 -35.76
C SER A 16 -20.42 11.74 -34.26
N ALA A 17 -20.76 12.86 -33.61
CA ALA A 17 -20.64 13.01 -32.17
C ALA A 17 -21.55 12.05 -31.39
N GLN A 18 -22.76 11.80 -31.92
CA GLN A 18 -23.70 10.85 -31.32
C GLN A 18 -23.21 9.41 -31.42
N GLU A 19 -22.64 9.00 -32.55
CA GLU A 19 -22.03 7.67 -32.72
C GLU A 19 -20.81 7.48 -31.80
N ALA A 20 -19.96 8.51 -31.69
CA ALA A 20 -18.82 8.50 -30.78
C ALA A 20 -19.27 8.39 -29.32
N ALA A 21 -20.32 9.13 -28.93
CA ALA A 21 -20.89 9.06 -27.57
C ALA A 21 -21.48 7.68 -27.28
N PHE A 22 -22.15 7.05 -28.25
CA PHE A 22 -22.68 5.70 -28.12
C PHE A 22 -21.54 4.69 -27.88
N THR A 23 -20.50 4.74 -28.69
CA THR A 23 -19.32 3.86 -28.56
C THR A 23 -18.62 4.04 -27.21
N LEU A 24 -18.46 5.29 -26.76
CA LEU A 24 -17.86 5.59 -25.46
C LEU A 24 -18.70 5.06 -24.30
N ASN A 25 -20.03 5.12 -24.39
CA ASN A 25 -20.91 4.58 -23.36
C ASN A 25 -20.79 3.05 -23.24
N GLU A 26 -20.73 2.33 -24.37
CA GLU A 26 -20.51 0.87 -24.35
C GLU A 26 -19.16 0.50 -23.72
N GLU A 27 -18.13 1.28 -24.01
CA GLU A 27 -16.80 1.10 -23.42
C GLU A 27 -16.78 1.35 -21.91
N VAL A 28 -17.45 2.41 -21.46
CA VAL A 28 -17.60 2.71 -20.03
C VAL A 28 -18.32 1.57 -19.31
N GLU A 29 -19.44 1.08 -19.84
CA GLU A 29 -20.19 -0.03 -19.22
C GLU A 29 -19.34 -1.31 -19.12
N ARG A 30 -18.52 -1.58 -20.15
CA ARG A 30 -17.57 -2.70 -20.14
C ARG A 30 -16.51 -2.53 -19.05
N LEU A 31 -15.87 -1.36 -18.99
CA LEU A 31 -14.82 -1.07 -18.01
C LEU A 31 -15.34 -1.03 -16.57
N GLU A 32 -16.56 -0.55 -16.36
CA GLU A 32 -17.24 -0.58 -15.07
C GLU A 32 -17.53 -2.02 -14.63
N THR A 33 -17.98 -2.86 -15.56
CA THR A 33 -18.22 -4.29 -15.30
C THR A 33 -16.92 -5.01 -14.96
N GLU A 34 -15.84 -4.78 -15.70
CA GLU A 34 -14.53 -5.35 -15.43
C GLU A 34 -13.98 -4.88 -14.07
N ASN A 35 -14.10 -3.58 -13.76
CA ASN A 35 -13.72 -3.04 -12.46
C ASN A 35 -14.48 -3.70 -11.32
N ARG A 36 -15.80 -3.89 -11.46
CA ARG A 36 -16.62 -4.58 -10.46
C ARG A 36 -16.12 -6.00 -10.23
N LEU A 37 -15.89 -6.78 -11.29
CA LEU A 37 -15.39 -8.16 -11.17
C LEU A 37 -13.99 -8.23 -10.53
N LEU A 38 -13.10 -7.29 -10.88
CA LEU A 38 -11.77 -7.20 -10.28
C LEU A 38 -11.85 -6.84 -8.79
N ARG A 39 -12.75 -5.92 -8.42
CA ARG A 39 -13.00 -5.58 -7.01
C ARG A 39 -13.58 -6.76 -6.25
N GLU A 40 -14.58 -7.45 -6.79
CA GLU A 40 -15.13 -8.67 -6.19
C GLU A 40 -14.06 -9.74 -6.01
N ARG A 41 -13.13 -9.89 -6.97
CA ARG A 41 -12.00 -10.83 -6.86
C ARG A 41 -10.95 -10.41 -5.83
N LEU A 42 -10.76 -9.10 -5.63
CA LEU A 42 -9.86 -8.55 -4.61
C LEU A 42 -10.47 -8.66 -3.22
N GLU A 43 -11.78 -8.42 -3.10
CA GLU A 43 -12.59 -8.51 -1.89
C GLU A 43 -12.91 -9.94 -1.49
N ALA A 44 -12.94 -10.87 -2.47
CA ALA A 44 -12.86 -12.30 -2.23
C ALA A 44 -11.53 -12.56 -1.52
N GLN A 45 -11.61 -12.50 -0.18
CA GLN A 45 -10.46 -12.42 0.70
C GLN A 45 -9.40 -13.45 0.31
N PRO A 46 -8.10 -13.15 0.46
CA PRO A 46 -7.12 -14.21 0.53
C PRO A 46 -7.64 -15.23 1.55
N ASP A 47 -7.67 -16.51 1.13
CA ASP A 47 -8.11 -17.65 1.94
C ASP A 47 -7.79 -17.36 3.43
N PRO A 48 -8.77 -17.37 4.35
CA PRO A 48 -8.54 -17.09 5.76
C PRO A 48 -7.28 -17.80 6.29
N VAL A 49 -7.00 -19.01 5.80
CA VAL A 49 -5.77 -19.76 6.09
C VAL A 49 -4.52 -19.02 5.60
N ARG A 50 -4.50 -18.56 4.34
CA ARG A 50 -3.38 -17.78 3.78
C ARG A 50 -3.17 -16.47 4.53
N LYS A 51 -4.23 -15.75 4.90
CA LYS A 51 -4.11 -14.53 5.71
C LYS A 51 -3.48 -14.84 7.08
N THR A 52 -3.95 -15.88 7.76
CA THR A 52 -3.37 -16.31 9.04
C THR A 52 -1.90 -16.71 8.90
N ILE A 53 -1.54 -17.45 7.84
CA ILE A 53 -0.15 -17.84 7.57
C ILE A 53 0.71 -16.60 7.31
N CYS A 54 0.25 -15.65 6.49
CA CYS A 54 0.99 -14.42 6.22
C CYS A 54 1.21 -13.61 7.50
N ASN A 55 0.18 -13.45 8.33
CA ASN A 55 0.29 -12.71 9.59
C ASN A 55 1.26 -13.38 10.58
N ALA A 56 1.16 -14.71 10.74
CA ALA A 56 2.06 -15.46 11.60
C ALA A 56 3.52 -15.42 11.07
N GLY A 57 3.69 -15.51 9.76
CA GLY A 57 4.99 -15.36 9.11
C GLY A 57 5.58 -13.96 9.30
N ARG A 58 4.75 -12.92 9.14
CA ARG A 58 5.14 -11.53 9.35
C ARG A 58 5.62 -11.28 10.78
N ALA A 59 4.83 -11.67 11.78
CA ALA A 59 5.21 -11.54 13.19
C ALA A 59 6.54 -12.26 13.48
N ARG A 60 6.68 -13.51 13.01
CA ARG A 60 7.91 -14.28 13.22
C ARG A 60 9.13 -13.65 12.55
N ILE A 61 8.97 -13.09 11.35
CA ILE A 61 10.05 -12.38 10.65
C ILE A 61 10.48 -11.18 11.47
N PHE A 62 9.53 -10.35 11.93
CA PHE A 62 9.81 -9.19 12.78
C PHE A 62 10.58 -9.60 14.05
N ASP A 63 10.07 -10.56 14.81
CA ASP A 63 10.70 -11.03 16.05
C ASP A 63 12.12 -11.59 15.82
N SER A 64 12.33 -12.30 14.71
CA SER A 64 13.62 -12.92 14.41
C SER A 64 14.68 -11.95 13.88
N CYS A 65 14.26 -10.80 13.35
CA CYS A 65 15.12 -9.85 12.65
C CYS A 65 15.30 -8.53 13.41
N THR A 66 14.75 -8.41 14.61
CA THR A 66 14.77 -7.17 15.39
C THR A 66 15.13 -7.44 16.86
N ASN A 67 15.72 -6.43 17.51
CA ASN A 67 15.84 -6.38 18.96
C ASN A 67 15.17 -5.10 19.47
N ILE A 68 13.86 -5.18 19.74
CA ILE A 68 13.03 -4.07 20.22
C ILE A 68 13.25 -3.69 21.70
N TYR A 69 14.13 -4.41 22.41
CA TYR A 69 14.51 -4.09 23.78
C TYR A 69 15.67 -3.08 23.86
N LYS A 70 16.05 -2.51 22.71
CA LYS A 70 16.97 -1.38 22.62
C LYS A 70 16.38 -0.17 23.36
N SER A 71 17.20 0.47 24.20
CA SER A 71 16.83 1.73 24.85
C SER A 71 16.40 2.76 23.81
N VAL A 72 15.32 3.49 24.10
CA VAL A 72 14.87 4.65 23.32
C VAL A 72 15.58 5.95 23.74
N LYS A 73 16.41 5.88 24.79
CA LYS A 73 17.28 6.97 25.24
C LYS A 73 18.74 6.61 24.98
N ASP A 74 19.47 7.56 24.40
CA ASP A 74 20.92 7.60 24.43
C ASP A 74 21.35 8.75 25.33
N GLU A 75 22.00 8.39 26.44
CA GLU A 75 22.32 9.28 27.55
C GLU A 75 21.09 10.05 28.07
N GLU A 76 20.96 11.33 27.73
CA GLU A 76 19.85 12.22 28.15
C GLU A 76 18.86 12.52 27.03
N THR A 77 19.05 11.97 25.82
CA THR A 77 18.25 12.31 24.64
C THR A 77 17.51 11.11 24.07
N PHE A 78 16.27 11.35 23.61
CA PHE A 78 15.52 10.33 22.90
C PHE A 78 16.09 10.12 21.50
N VAL A 79 16.37 8.87 21.18
CA VAL A 79 16.83 8.45 19.86
C VAL A 79 15.68 8.66 18.86
N PRO A 80 15.89 9.35 17.73
CA PRO A 80 14.85 9.50 16.73
C PRO A 80 14.31 8.14 16.26
N PHE A 81 12.99 8.05 16.06
CA PHE A 81 12.31 6.78 15.75
C PHE A 81 13.01 5.97 14.64
N LYS A 82 13.34 6.60 13.50
CA LYS A 82 14.00 5.91 12.38
C LYS A 82 15.39 5.38 12.74
N ASP A 83 16.14 6.12 13.55
CA ASP A 83 17.48 5.71 13.98
C ASP A 83 17.38 4.54 14.96
N TRP A 84 16.42 4.58 15.89
CA TRP A 84 16.12 3.47 16.79
C TRP A 84 15.71 2.20 16.03
N CYS A 85 14.87 2.33 15.00
CA CYS A 85 14.49 1.19 14.14
C CYS A 85 15.72 0.56 13.46
N LEU A 86 16.61 1.38 12.90
CA LEU A 86 17.84 0.93 12.26
C LEU A 86 18.78 0.24 13.25
N GLU A 87 18.85 0.74 14.48
CA GLU A 87 19.59 0.09 15.55
C GLU A 87 19.03 -1.27 15.95
N CYS A 88 17.71 -1.40 15.99
CA CYS A 88 17.02 -2.66 16.30
C CYS A 88 17.34 -3.76 15.29
N VAL A 89 17.59 -3.41 14.02
CA VAL A 89 17.92 -4.38 12.95
C VAL A 89 19.42 -4.51 12.68
N LEU A 90 20.27 -3.65 13.26
CA LEU A 90 21.67 -3.51 12.87
C LEU A 90 22.45 -4.84 12.94
N GLY A 91 22.22 -5.61 14.00
CA GLY A 91 22.89 -6.89 14.27
C GLY A 91 22.27 -8.12 13.61
N PHE A 92 21.17 -7.95 12.87
CA PHE A 92 20.40 -9.07 12.32
C PHE A 92 20.66 -9.29 10.83
N ASN A 93 20.62 -10.55 10.43
CA ASN A 93 20.65 -10.96 9.03
C ASN A 93 19.22 -10.97 8.49
N LEU A 94 18.94 -10.09 7.54
CA LEU A 94 17.63 -10.01 6.89
C LEU A 94 17.48 -11.06 5.79
N PRO A 95 16.23 -11.38 5.38
CA PRO A 95 15.99 -12.20 4.21
C PRO A 95 16.73 -11.67 2.97
N LYS A 96 17.23 -12.58 2.14
CA LYS A 96 18.01 -12.22 0.95
C LYS A 96 17.23 -11.25 0.06
N GLY A 97 17.88 -10.16 -0.32
CA GLY A 97 17.32 -9.14 -1.21
C GLY A 97 16.55 -8.01 -0.52
N ILE A 98 16.49 -8.00 0.82
CA ILE A 98 15.84 -6.93 1.59
C ILE A 98 16.91 -6.08 2.27
N SER A 99 16.90 -4.76 2.04
CA SER A 99 17.74 -3.82 2.78
C SER A 99 17.16 -3.53 4.17
N LYS A 100 18.00 -3.07 5.10
CA LYS A 100 17.54 -2.63 6.43
C LYS A 100 16.52 -1.50 6.37
N THR A 101 16.68 -0.57 5.44
CA THR A 101 15.72 0.54 5.26
C THR A 101 14.39 0.02 4.74
N GLN A 102 14.38 -0.87 3.75
CA GLN A 102 13.17 -1.49 3.22
C GLN A 102 12.44 -2.32 4.27
N PHE A 103 13.20 -3.03 5.12
CA PHE A 103 12.63 -3.76 6.25
C PHE A 103 11.96 -2.82 7.26
N VAL A 104 12.62 -1.72 7.62
CA VAL A 104 12.05 -0.73 8.55
C VAL A 104 10.79 -0.08 7.98
N GLU A 105 10.78 0.27 6.68
CA GLU A 105 9.61 0.83 6.02
C GLU A 105 8.44 -0.16 5.97
N GLU A 106 8.72 -1.43 5.64
CA GLU A 106 7.69 -2.46 5.55
C GLU A 106 7.09 -2.81 6.92
N PHE A 107 7.88 -2.76 7.99
CA PHE A 107 7.48 -3.08 9.37
C PHE A 107 7.30 -1.85 10.27
N GLU A 108 7.10 -0.67 9.67
CA GLU A 108 6.94 0.60 10.41
C GLU A 108 5.84 0.52 11.49
N PRO A 109 4.66 -0.11 11.26
CA PRO A 109 3.63 -0.23 12.28
C PRO A 109 4.10 -0.99 13.53
N GLU A 110 4.78 -2.11 13.35
CA GLU A 110 5.30 -2.94 14.46
C GLU A 110 6.42 -2.21 15.22
N PHE A 111 7.29 -1.51 14.52
CA PHE A 111 8.30 -0.67 15.16
C PHE A 111 7.68 0.48 15.95
N LEU A 112 6.65 1.14 15.41
CA LEU A 112 6.00 2.27 16.06
C LEU A 112 5.29 1.84 17.34
N GLU A 113 4.59 0.70 17.32
CA GLU A 113 3.99 0.11 18.51
C GLU A 113 5.06 -0.16 19.58
N ALA A 114 6.13 -0.87 19.23
CA ALA A 114 7.21 -1.17 20.16
C ALA A 114 7.92 0.08 20.70
N TYR A 115 8.16 1.08 19.84
CA TYR A 115 8.80 2.33 20.24
C TYR A 115 7.94 3.11 21.25
N ASN A 116 6.63 3.18 21.02
CA ASN A 116 5.70 3.84 21.94
C ASN A 116 5.60 3.12 23.29
N GLU A 117 5.61 1.78 23.29
CA GLU A 117 5.68 1.00 24.54
C GLU A 117 6.94 1.34 25.33
N ARG A 118 8.11 1.36 24.66
CA ARG A 118 9.38 1.70 25.32
C ARG A 118 9.40 3.14 25.81
N LEU A 119 8.83 4.10 25.07
CA LEU A 119 8.68 5.48 25.54
C LEU A 119 7.82 5.57 26.80
N ALA A 120 6.73 4.80 26.87
CA ALA A 120 5.86 4.78 28.03
C ALA A 120 6.60 4.21 29.26
N GLU A 121 7.27 3.07 29.12
CA GLU A 121 8.07 2.46 30.18
C GLU A 121 9.16 3.41 30.71
N GLU A 122 9.86 4.11 29.82
CA GLU A 122 10.90 5.09 30.16
C GLU A 122 10.37 6.40 30.75
N SER A 123 9.06 6.62 30.73
CA SER A 123 8.38 7.77 31.35
C SER A 123 7.77 7.45 32.71
N GLU A 124 7.58 6.16 33.02
CA GLU A 124 7.10 5.66 34.31
C GLU A 124 8.23 5.46 35.33
N VAL A 125 9.50 5.53 34.89
CA VAL A 125 10.74 5.43 35.69
C VAL A 125 11.29 6.81 36.04
#